data_AF-J3BNL2-F1
#
_entry.id   AF-J3BNL2-F1
#
_cell.length_a   1.000
_cell.length_b   1.000
_cell.length_c   1.000
_cell.angle_alpha   90.00
_cell.angle_beta   90.00
_cell.angle_gamma   90.00
#
_symmetry.space_group_name_H-M   'P 1'
#
loop_
_entity.id
_entity.type
_entity.pdbx_description
1 polymer ?
#
loop_
_entity_poly.entity_id
_entity_poly.type
_entity_poly.pdbx_seq_one_letter_code
_entity_poly.pdbx_strand_id
1 'polypeptide(L)'
;MSEERNAIPLIITGICSILGTVGALWYYGYLHFAKPEDALLLSDFTMLKTVPGEDYKVSLEPAPQVAQCIDGVLVMFDTEQKGLTGVLVNNKKKAVRCMGQETPQKLEQ
;
A
#
# COMPACT_ATOMS: atom_id res chain seq x y z
N MET A 1 21.68 48.37 28.48
CA MET A 1 20.73 48.49 27.37
C MET A 1 20.19 47.09 27.11
N SER A 2 19.17 46.67 27.84
CA SER A 2 18.46 45.42 27.51
C SER A 2 17.51 45.77 26.38
N GLU A 3 17.98 45.57 25.16
CA GLU A 3 17.16 45.65 23.97
C GLU A 3 16.06 44.59 24.09
N GLU A 4 14.80 45.04 24.17
CA GLU A 4 13.60 44.22 24.04
C GLU A 4 13.65 43.55 22.66
N ARG A 5 14.40 42.45 22.54
CA ARG A 5 14.56 41.73 21.30
C ARG A 5 13.22 41.12 20.95
N ASN A 6 12.48 41.80 20.07
CA ASN A 6 11.32 41.24 19.43
C ASN A 6 11.73 39.92 18.76
N ALA A 7 11.30 38.80 19.34
CA ALA A 7 11.60 37.47 18.83
C ALA A 7 10.81 37.14 17.55
N ILE A 8 9.79 37.95 17.24
CA ILE A 8 8.93 37.85 16.05
C ILE A 8 9.74 37.71 14.74
N PRO A 9 10.70 38.60 14.40
CA PRO A 9 11.55 38.43 13.21
C PRO A 9 12.40 37.16 13.22
N LEU A 10 12.89 36.72 14.38
CA LEU A 10 13.64 35.47 14.51
C LEU A 10 12.76 34.25 14.26
N ILE A 11 11.50 34.28 14.71
CA ILE A 11 10.53 33.21 14.47
C ILE A 11 10.14 33.16 12.98
N ILE A 12 9.88 34.32 12.36
CA ILE A 12 9.52 34.39 10.93
C ILE A 12 10.66 33.88 10.06
N THR A 13 11.89 34.30 10.32
CA THR A 13 13.07 33.81 9.57
C THR A 13 13.25 32.29 9.72
N GLY A 14 13.03 31.74 10.92
CA GLY A 14 13.00 30.30 11.15
C GLY A 14 11.95 29.58 10.30
N ILE A 15 10.70 30.05 10.32
CA ILE A 15 9.60 29.45 9.53
C ILE A 15 9.90 29.55 8.03
N CYS A 16 10.34 30.70 7.54
CA CYS A 16 10.70 30.89 6.14
C CYS A 16 11.83 29.95 5.70
N SER A 17 12.83 29.71 6.56
CA SER A 17 13.93 28.79 6.25
C SER A 17 13.44 27.33 6.12
N ILE A 18 12.52 26.90 6.99
CA ILE A 18 11.93 25.55 6.94
C ILE A 18 11.09 25.41 5.66
N LEU A 19 10.19 26.36 5.40
CA LEU A 19 9.34 26.33 4.21
C LEU A 19 10.15 26.39 2.91
N GLY A 20 11.20 27.22 2.86
CA GLY A 20 12.10 27.30 1.72
C GLY A 20 12.83 25.98 1.47
N THR A 21 13.30 25.31 2.52
CA THR A 21 13.99 24.03 2.42
C THR A 21 13.05 22.92 1.95
N VAL A 22 11.87 22.80 2.57
CA VAL A 22 10.84 21.82 2.17
C VAL A 22 10.36 22.08 0.74
N GLY A 23 10.15 23.35 0.38
CA GLY A 23 9.76 23.76 -0.96
C GLY A 23 10.83 23.45 -2.01
N ALA A 24 12.12 23.65 -1.69
CA ALA A 24 13.22 23.27 -2.57
C ALA A 24 13.26 21.75 -2.78
N LEU A 25 13.16 20.96 -1.70
CA LEU A 25 13.09 19.49 -1.78
C LEU A 25 11.89 19.02 -2.62
N TRP A 26 10.75 19.69 -2.51
CA TRP A 26 9.57 19.42 -3.33
C TRP A 26 9.80 19.78 -4.81
N TYR A 27 10.36 20.96 -5.10
CA TYR A 27 10.67 21.40 -6.46
C TYR A 27 11.67 20.48 -7.18
N TYR A 28 12.69 20.00 -6.46
CA TYR A 28 13.66 19.04 -7.00
C TYR A 28 13.14 17.59 -7.03
N GLY A 29 11.90 17.33 -6.58
CA GLY A 29 11.28 16.01 -6.63
C GLY A 29 11.79 15.01 -5.59
N TYR A 30 12.63 15.43 -4.64
CA TYR A 30 13.09 14.59 -3.52
C TYR A 30 11.99 14.31 -2.50
N LEU A 31 10.94 15.12 -2.49
CA LEU A 31 9.78 14.90 -1.65
C LEU A 31 8.80 13.96 -2.36
N HIS A 32 9.07 12.66 -2.32
CA HIS A 32 8.12 11.63 -2.71
C HIS A 32 7.13 11.40 -1.59
N PHE A 33 5.89 11.87 -1.78
CA PHE A 33 4.77 11.37 -1.01
C PHE A 33 4.59 9.90 -1.39
N ALA A 34 4.89 9.00 -0.46
CA ALA A 34 4.60 7.58 -0.63
C ALA A 34 3.10 7.46 -0.93
N LYS A 35 2.77 7.16 -2.18
CA LYS A 35 1.40 6.88 -2.53
C LYS A 35 1.08 5.48 -2.00
N PRO A 36 -0.18 5.20 -1.59
CA PRO A 36 -0.55 3.88 -1.08
C PRO A 36 -0.31 2.76 -2.12
N GLU A 37 -0.19 3.10 -3.40
CA GLU A 37 0.18 2.21 -4.51
C GLU A 37 1.65 1.71 -4.49
N ASP A 38 2.55 2.34 -3.71
CA ASP A 38 3.96 1.91 -3.55
C ASP A 38 4.19 1.09 -2.26
N ALA A 39 3.16 0.90 -1.43
CA ALA A 39 3.25 -0.03 -0.33
C ALA A 39 3.15 -1.45 -0.89
N LEU A 40 4.07 -2.34 -0.48
CA LEU A 40 4.06 -3.79 -0.74
C LEU A 40 2.68 -4.45 -0.51
N LEU A 41 1.80 -3.79 0.25
CA LEU A 41 0.43 -4.18 0.48
C LEU A 41 -0.47 -3.51 -0.58
N LEU A 42 -0.64 -4.19 -1.71
CA LEU A 42 -1.44 -3.72 -2.84
C LEU A 42 -2.93 -3.55 -2.47
N SER A 43 -3.48 -4.40 -1.59
CA SER A 43 -4.82 -4.28 -1.00
C SER A 43 -5.02 -5.34 0.11
N ASP A 44 -5.77 -5.01 1.17
CA ASP A 44 -6.13 -5.94 2.24
C ASP A 44 -7.51 -6.55 1.97
N PHE A 45 -7.58 -7.88 1.87
CA PHE A 45 -8.81 -8.61 1.60
C PHE A 45 -9.35 -9.28 2.88
N THR A 46 -10.65 -9.08 3.14
CA THR A 46 -11.33 -9.74 4.25
C THR A 46 -11.96 -11.04 3.79
N MET A 47 -11.63 -12.15 4.45
CA MET A 47 -12.28 -13.44 4.25
C MET A 47 -13.52 -13.53 5.14
N LEU A 48 -14.71 -13.51 4.53
CA LEU A 48 -15.97 -13.71 5.26
C LEU A 48 -16.22 -15.20 5.49
N LYS A 49 -16.59 -15.56 6.72
CA LYS A 49 -16.98 -16.93 7.05
C LYS A 49 -18.36 -17.20 6.46
N THR A 50 -18.46 -18.19 5.57
CA THR A 50 -19.76 -18.70 5.12
C THR A 50 -20.40 -19.49 6.25
N VAL A 51 -21.43 -18.94 6.90
CA VAL A 51 -22.25 -19.66 7.88
C VAL A 51 -23.49 -20.18 7.15
N PRO A 52 -23.79 -21.48 7.18
CA PRO A 52 -24.98 -22.02 6.52
C PRO A 52 -26.25 -21.42 7.15
N GLY A 53 -27.07 -20.73 6.35
CA GLY A 53 -28.31 -20.10 6.79
C GLY A 53 -28.24 -18.60 7.11
N GLU A 54 -27.06 -17.96 6.98
CA GLU A 54 -26.93 -16.50 6.96
C GLU A 54 -26.55 -16.02 5.56
N ASP A 55 -27.33 -15.09 5.00
CA ASP A 55 -26.99 -14.43 3.75
C ASP A 55 -25.80 -13.50 3.98
N TYR A 56 -24.64 -13.88 3.44
CA TYR A 56 -23.48 -13.01 3.40
C TYR A 56 -23.78 -11.84 2.43
N LYS A 57 -23.89 -10.64 2.98
CA LYS A 57 -24.18 -9.41 2.20
C LYS A 57 -22.94 -8.98 1.42
N VAL A 58 -22.79 -9.51 0.21
CA VAL A 58 -21.82 -9.02 -0.79
C VAL A 58 -22.52 -8.09 -1.75
N SER A 59 -21.82 -7.05 -2.22
CA SER A 59 -22.34 -6.20 -3.28
C SER A 59 -22.52 -7.02 -4.56
N LEU A 60 -23.53 -6.65 -5.35
CA LEU A 60 -23.72 -7.20 -6.70
C LEU A 60 -22.68 -6.65 -7.69
N GLU A 61 -22.05 -5.53 -7.35
CA GLU A 61 -20.97 -4.95 -8.14
C GLU A 61 -19.68 -5.76 -7.93
N PRO A 62 -19.11 -6.31 -9.01
CA PRO A 62 -17.87 -7.08 -8.93
C PRO A 62 -16.70 -6.15 -8.60
N ALA A 63 -15.73 -6.66 -7.82
CA ALA A 63 -14.47 -5.97 -7.61
C ALA A 63 -13.64 -5.96 -8.91
N PRO A 64 -12.81 -4.92 -9.15
CA PRO A 64 -11.98 -4.83 -10.36
C PRO A 64 -10.80 -5.80 -10.37
N GLN A 65 -10.52 -6.50 -9.27
CA GLN A 65 -9.45 -7.49 -9.19
C GLN A 65 -9.92 -8.89 -9.61
N VAL A 66 -9.14 -9.56 -10.46
CA VAL A 66 -9.38 -10.94 -10.90
C VAL A 66 -8.30 -11.85 -10.33
N ALA A 67 -8.72 -12.98 -9.74
CA ALA A 67 -7.81 -13.97 -9.19
C ALA A 67 -7.51 -15.08 -10.22
N GLN A 68 -6.23 -15.42 -10.38
CA GLN A 68 -5.76 -16.59 -11.14
C GLN A 68 -4.77 -17.39 -10.30
N CYS A 69 -4.70 -18.69 -10.56
CA CYS A 69 -3.67 -19.52 -9.97
C CYS A 69 -2.49 -19.69 -10.92
N ILE A 70 -1.30 -19.24 -10.50
CA ILE A 70 -0.07 -19.36 -11.28
C ILE A 70 0.98 -19.98 -10.36
N ASP A 71 1.65 -21.03 -10.83
CA ASP A 71 2.70 -21.76 -10.08
C ASP A 71 2.27 -22.22 -8.67
N GLY A 72 0.98 -22.51 -8.49
CA GLY A 72 0.41 -22.99 -7.23
C GLY A 72 0.13 -21.91 -6.17
N VAL A 73 0.30 -20.63 -6.50
CA VAL A 73 -0.07 -19.49 -5.65
C VAL A 73 -1.18 -18.65 -6.28
N LEU A 74 -2.02 -18.05 -5.44
CA LEU A 74 -3.11 -17.19 -5.87
C LEU A 74 -2.59 -15.79 -6.18
N VAL A 75 -2.66 -15.40 -7.44
CA VAL A 75 -2.24 -14.10 -7.97
C VAL A 75 -3.49 -13.29 -8.32
N MET A 76 -3.50 -12.01 -7.96
CA MET A 76 -4.57 -11.06 -8.26
C MET A 76 -4.08 -10.02 -9.24
N PHE A 77 -4.85 -9.80 -10.30
CA PHE A 77 -4.61 -8.80 -11.32
C PHE A 77 -5.63 -7.69 -11.19
N ASP A 78 -5.17 -6.44 -11.19
CA ASP A 78 -6.06 -5.28 -11.28
C ASP A 78 -6.44 -5.04 -12.75
N THR A 79 -7.74 -4.99 -13.05
CA THR A 79 -8.25 -4.78 -14.41
C THR A 79 -8.36 -3.30 -14.79
N GLU A 80 -8.42 -2.40 -13.81
CA GLU A 80 -8.44 -0.95 -14.03
C GLU A 80 -7.02 -0.41 -14.25
N GLN A 81 -6.06 -0.95 -13.49
CA GLN A 81 -4.67 -0.51 -13.55
C GLN A 81 -3.75 -1.55 -14.19
N LYS A 82 -3.41 -1.31 -15.46
CA LYS A 82 -2.53 -2.18 -16.24
C LYS A 82 -1.17 -2.36 -15.56
N GLY A 83 -0.88 -3.57 -15.09
CA GLY A 83 0.44 -3.99 -14.59
C GLY A 83 0.54 -4.20 -13.09
N LEU A 84 -0.50 -3.86 -12.30
CA LEU A 84 -0.52 -4.16 -10.87
C LEU A 84 -0.91 -5.63 -10.67
N THR A 85 0.09 -6.43 -10.27
CA THR A 85 -0.04 -7.85 -9.97
C THR A 85 0.37 -8.08 -8.53
N GLY A 86 -0.48 -8.71 -7.73
CA GLY A 86 -0.22 -9.00 -6.32
C GLY A 86 -0.40 -10.49 -6.02
N VAL A 87 0.40 -11.03 -5.10
CA VAL A 87 0.18 -12.38 -4.54
C VAL A 87 -0.67 -12.24 -3.29
N LEU A 88 -1.78 -12.98 -3.20
CA LEU A 88 -2.60 -12.97 -2.00
C LEU A 88 -1.84 -13.62 -0.84
N VAL A 89 -1.58 -12.85 0.22
CA VAL A 89 -0.93 -13.34 1.44
C VAL A 89 -1.84 -13.20 2.64
N ASN A 90 -1.65 -14.06 3.65
CA ASN A 90 -2.30 -13.90 4.94
C ASN A 90 -1.56 -12.87 5.82
N ASN A 91 -2.12 -12.58 7.00
CA ASN A 91 -1.54 -11.69 8.02
C ASN A 91 -0.11 -12.06 8.46
N LYS A 92 0.35 -13.29 8.19
CA LYS A 92 1.72 -13.76 8.48
C LYS A 92 2.62 -13.75 7.23
N LYS A 93 2.26 -13.01 6.17
CA LYS A 93 2.96 -12.95 4.88
C LYS A 93 3.14 -14.31 4.19
N LYS A 94 2.21 -15.25 4.41
CA LYS A 94 2.22 -16.55 3.72
C LYS A 94 1.28 -16.50 2.53
N ALA A 95 1.78 -16.85 1.34
CA ALA A 95 0.98 -16.93 0.13
C ALA A 95 -0.14 -17.95 0.26
N VAL A 96 -1.34 -17.56 -0.18
CA VAL A 96 -2.49 -18.47 -0.31
C VAL A 96 -2.23 -19.39 -1.49
N ARG A 97 -2.26 -20.70 -1.25
CA ARG A 97 -2.00 -21.72 -2.25
C ARG A 97 -3.29 -22.23 -2.85
N CYS A 98 -3.24 -22.63 -4.12
CA CYS A 98 -4.37 -23.25 -4.78
C CYS A 98 -4.39 -24.75 -4.51
N MET A 99 -5.59 -25.30 -4.36
CA MET A 99 -5.76 -26.74 -4.19
C MET A 99 -5.44 -27.47 -5.50
N GLY A 100 -4.60 -28.50 -5.44
CA GLY A 100 -4.30 -29.38 -6.58
C GLY A 100 -3.11 -28.97 -7.46
N GLN A 101 -2.38 -27.91 -7.11
CA GLN A 101 -1.10 -27.56 -7.76
C GLN A 101 0.04 -27.62 -6.75
N GLU A 102 1.00 -28.51 -7.04
CA GLU A 102 2.25 -28.63 -6.30
C GLU A 102 3.13 -27.40 -6.60
N THR A 103 3.54 -26.70 -5.52
CA THR A 103 4.44 -25.56 -5.61
C THR A 103 5.88 -26.08 -5.69
N PRO A 104 6.79 -25.45 -6.46
CA PRO A 104 8.21 -25.76 -6.39
C PRO A 104 8.67 -25.62 -4.93
N GLN A 105 9.11 -26.73 -4.34
CA GLN A 105 9.71 -26.72 -3.02
C GLN A 105 10.96 -25.84 -3.12
N LYS A 106 11.04 -24.85 -2.22
CA LYS A 106 12.16 -23.92 -2.06
C LYS A 106 13.48 -24.65 -2.38
N LEU A 107 14.17 -24.26 -3.45
CA LEU A 107 15.57 -24.60 -3.62
C LEU A 107 16.30 -24.04 -2.39
N GLU A 108 16.70 -24.94 -1.50
CA GLU A 108 17.63 -24.62 -0.44
C GLU A 108 18.94 -24.19 -1.12
N GLN A 109 19.31 -22.92 -0.95
CA GLN A 109 20.64 -22.42 -1.25
C GLN A 109 21.08 -21.52 -0.11
#